data_AF-U2QJI5-F1
#
_entry.id   AF-U2QJI5-F1
#
_cell.length_a   1.000
_cell.length_b   1.000
_cell.length_c   1.000
_cell.angle_alpha   90.00
_cell.angle_beta   90.00
_cell.angle_gamma   90.00
#
_symmetry.space_group_name_H-M   'P 1'
#
loop_
_entity.id
_entity.type
_entity.pdbx_description
1 polymer ?
#
loop_
_entity_poly.entity_id
_entity_poly.type
_entity_poly.pdbx_seq_one_letter_code
_entity_poly.pdbx_strand_id
1 'polypeptide(L)'
;MKNNNFFASAAGKLLALAALLTMAFTFTACSDDDEPTPPEAPFVGTVTIDGVKMPVKSCFYDYFEDYFVLYLYLSDDQKKVLKIDGSFMKHVGKDVNLTVYEPKINGTWTWLISVEEAKQHLFVGCGYESEELSLFTTGKLRIDGKIDGGSVNIKLTDGKITDGKHGDGKEHTVNLEFTGKMFPKYKAIMLDGILKSVVSAEYTLEKNNDFQCSFYLSQDKKERIIVRGSLDGSKEEWSWKLDRKQQAQTGHRYWSIEYYQGDVSLFKLDGDPANGITETVASEGSLTMRGKTLDGLVFLVDFVVTDHKTGDGRRHEGLIMYSPYTID
;
A
#
# COMPACT_ATOMS: atom_id res chain seq x y z
N MET A 1 27.23 -64.76 -18.60
CA MET A 1 27.96 -63.73 -17.84
C MET A 1 27.00 -62.56 -17.64
N LYS A 2 26.44 -62.36 -16.44
CA LYS A 2 26.88 -61.39 -15.39
C LYS A 2 26.89 -59.95 -15.92
N ASN A 3 26.20 -58.95 -15.35
CA ASN A 3 25.73 -58.69 -13.99
C ASN A 3 24.56 -57.67 -13.97
N ASN A 4 23.76 -57.73 -12.90
CA ASN A 4 22.87 -56.67 -12.41
C ASN A 4 23.64 -55.46 -11.84
N ASN A 5 22.87 -54.40 -11.53
CA ASN A 5 23.11 -53.26 -10.61
C ASN A 5 23.29 -51.92 -11.37
N PHE A 6 22.77 -50.77 -10.96
CA PHE A 6 22.59 -50.25 -9.60
C PHE A 6 21.71 -48.98 -9.68
N PHE A 7 20.87 -48.72 -8.66
CA PHE A 7 20.26 -47.39 -8.47
C PHE A 7 21.35 -46.35 -8.20
N ALA A 8 21.27 -45.19 -8.84
CA ALA A 8 22.02 -44.01 -8.41
C ALA A 8 21.07 -42.81 -8.30
N SER A 9 20.82 -42.43 -7.05
CA SER A 9 20.28 -41.14 -6.67
C SER A 9 21.29 -40.04 -7.03
N ALA A 10 20.80 -38.91 -7.51
CA ALA A 10 21.52 -37.65 -7.42
C ALA A 10 20.56 -36.63 -6.83
N ALA A 11 20.70 -36.44 -5.53
CA ALA A 11 20.09 -35.38 -4.76
C ALA A 11 20.50 -34.00 -5.29
N GLY A 12 19.55 -33.07 -5.21
CA GLY A 12 19.78 -31.74 -4.64
C GLY A 12 20.84 -30.88 -5.30
N LYS A 13 20.37 -29.91 -6.09
CA LYS A 13 20.77 -28.50 -5.99
C LYS A 13 19.78 -27.67 -6.80
N LEU A 14 18.72 -27.20 -6.13
CA LEU A 14 18.03 -26.00 -6.59
C LEU A 14 19.06 -24.88 -6.64
N LEU A 15 19.31 -24.36 -7.84
CA LEU A 15 19.93 -23.06 -8.01
C LEU A 15 18.90 -22.02 -7.55
N ALA A 16 18.98 -21.65 -6.28
CA ALA A 16 18.31 -20.48 -5.74
C ALA A 16 18.97 -19.23 -6.34
N LEU A 17 18.48 -18.77 -7.49
CA LEU A 17 18.78 -17.42 -7.96
C LEU A 17 17.83 -16.45 -7.26
N ALA A 18 18.13 -16.17 -5.99
CA ALA A 18 17.57 -15.02 -5.30
C ALA A 18 18.23 -13.76 -5.89
N ALA A 19 17.64 -13.25 -6.97
CA ALA A 19 17.85 -11.86 -7.34
C ALA A 19 17.17 -11.00 -6.27
N LEU A 20 17.92 -10.66 -5.22
CA LEU A 20 17.59 -9.49 -4.40
C LEU A 20 17.54 -8.31 -5.39
N LEU A 21 16.37 -7.68 -5.51
CA LEU A 21 16.29 -6.37 -6.13
C LEU A 21 17.05 -5.43 -5.19
N THR A 22 18.34 -5.24 -5.45
CA THR A 22 19.06 -4.07 -4.97
C THR A 22 18.32 -2.87 -5.52
N MET A 23 17.56 -2.18 -4.66
CA MET A 23 17.12 -0.83 -4.96
C MET A 23 18.40 0.00 -5.16
N ALA A 24 18.70 0.30 -6.41
CA ALA A 24 19.84 1.10 -6.79
C ALA A 24 19.56 2.55 -6.40
N PHE A 25 19.98 2.94 -5.19
CA PHE A 25 20.23 4.35 -4.88
C PHE A 25 21.69 4.67 -5.22
N THR A 26 22.00 4.87 -6.50
CA THR A 26 23.28 5.45 -6.89
C THR A 26 23.15 6.97 -6.87
N PHE A 27 23.53 7.59 -5.76
CA PHE A 27 23.81 9.02 -5.72
C PHE A 27 25.29 9.22 -5.97
N THR A 28 25.67 9.58 -7.20
CA THR A 28 26.96 10.25 -7.42
C THR A 28 26.80 11.71 -7.05
N ALA A 29 27.31 12.11 -5.89
CA ALA A 29 27.66 13.48 -5.58
C ALA A 29 28.89 13.50 -4.68
N CYS A 30 29.94 14.19 -5.13
CA CYS A 30 31.23 14.30 -4.47
C CYS A 30 31.17 15.03 -3.13
N SER A 31 32.16 14.63 -2.31
CA SER A 31 32.85 15.28 -1.18
C SER A 31 32.25 15.20 0.23
N ASP A 32 33.09 14.59 1.07
CA ASP A 32 33.30 14.69 2.52
C ASP A 32 32.44 13.82 3.46
N ASP A 33 33.02 12.64 3.75
CA ASP A 33 33.04 11.88 5.01
C ASP A 33 31.88 12.07 5.99
N ASP A 34 30.76 11.42 5.69
CA ASP A 34 29.91 10.62 6.60
C ASP A 34 28.77 10.06 5.74
N GLU A 35 28.96 8.89 5.12
CA GLU A 35 27.89 8.25 4.34
C GLU A 35 26.71 7.94 5.28
N PRO A 36 25.52 8.53 5.07
CA PRO A 36 24.35 8.16 5.84
C PRO A 36 23.97 6.72 5.45
N THR A 37 24.13 5.79 6.38
CA THR A 37 23.59 4.42 6.26
C THR A 37 22.15 4.51 5.75
N PRO A 38 21.79 3.80 4.65
CA PRO A 38 20.42 3.79 4.16
C PRO A 38 19.48 3.39 5.31
N PRO A 39 18.35 4.09 5.51
CA PRO A 39 17.39 3.67 6.52
C PRO A 39 16.96 2.23 6.24
N GLU A 40 16.95 1.39 7.27
CA GLU A 40 16.46 0.02 7.16
C GLU A 40 15.05 0.02 6.54
N ALA A 41 14.82 -0.87 5.56
CA ALA A 41 13.52 -1.01 4.95
C ALA A 41 12.48 -1.33 6.06
N PRO A 42 11.31 -0.66 6.07
CA PRO A 42 10.35 -0.78 7.17
C PRO A 42 9.75 -2.19 7.29
N PHE A 43 9.87 -3.01 6.24
CA PHE A 43 9.45 -4.41 6.20
C PHE A 43 10.23 -5.22 5.18
N VAL A 44 10.17 -6.53 5.32
CA VAL A 44 10.58 -7.54 4.33
C VAL A 44 9.43 -8.53 4.18
N GLY A 45 9.03 -8.81 2.95
CA GLY A 45 7.92 -9.73 2.71
C GLY A 45 8.00 -10.40 1.36
N THR A 46 7.51 -11.63 1.28
CA THR A 46 7.39 -12.38 0.03
C THR A 46 6.13 -13.22 0.06
N VAL A 47 5.36 -13.15 -1.04
CA VAL A 47 4.25 -14.06 -1.33
C VAL A 47 4.65 -14.97 -2.48
N THR A 48 4.37 -16.26 -2.37
CA THR A 48 4.51 -17.21 -3.49
C THR A 48 3.13 -17.69 -3.89
N ILE A 49 2.73 -17.46 -5.14
CA ILE A 49 1.45 -17.93 -5.69
C ILE A 49 1.75 -18.83 -6.87
N ASP A 50 1.22 -20.05 -6.86
CA ASP A 50 1.41 -21.05 -7.93
C ASP A 50 2.88 -21.28 -8.29
N GLY A 51 3.73 -21.31 -7.26
CA GLY A 51 5.19 -21.45 -7.39
C GLY A 51 5.93 -20.17 -7.82
N VAL A 52 5.21 -19.09 -8.14
CA VAL A 52 5.80 -17.80 -8.51
C VAL A 52 6.03 -16.94 -7.28
N LYS A 53 7.29 -16.69 -6.94
CA LYS A 53 7.72 -15.88 -5.80
C LYS A 53 7.70 -14.39 -6.15
N MET A 54 6.99 -13.58 -5.36
CA MET A 54 6.78 -12.15 -5.55
C MET A 54 7.14 -11.38 -4.26
N PRO A 55 8.00 -10.35 -4.33
CA PRO A 55 8.24 -9.49 -3.17
C PRO A 55 7.00 -8.65 -2.86
N VAL A 56 6.77 -8.39 -1.57
CA VAL A 56 5.77 -7.39 -1.15
C VAL A 56 6.32 -6.01 -1.49
N LYS A 57 5.57 -5.25 -2.29
CA LYS A 57 5.94 -3.88 -2.72
C LYS A 57 5.47 -2.83 -1.73
N SER A 58 4.29 -3.02 -1.16
CA SER A 58 3.75 -2.19 -0.10
C SER A 58 2.78 -2.98 0.76
N CYS A 59 2.61 -2.56 2.02
CA CYS A 59 1.75 -3.25 2.95
C CYS A 59 0.96 -2.26 3.80
N PHE A 60 -0.32 -2.56 3.97
CA PHE A 60 -1.22 -1.72 4.73
C PHE A 60 -2.12 -2.55 5.63
N TYR A 61 -2.63 -1.93 6.68
CA TYR A 61 -3.72 -2.47 7.48
C TYR A 61 -4.88 -1.50 7.54
N ASP A 62 -6.07 -2.05 7.67
CA ASP A 62 -7.26 -1.37 8.12
C ASP A 62 -7.81 -2.12 9.33
N TYR A 63 -8.52 -1.44 10.22
CA TYR A 63 -9.14 -2.10 11.35
C TYR A 63 -10.36 -1.35 11.87
N PHE A 64 -11.30 -2.11 12.41
CA PHE A 64 -12.48 -1.61 13.10
C PHE A 64 -12.78 -2.53 14.28
N GLU A 65 -12.76 -1.99 15.50
CA GLU A 65 -12.90 -2.77 16.73
C GLU A 65 -11.96 -3.99 16.77
N ASP A 66 -12.50 -5.21 16.75
CA ASP A 66 -11.74 -6.46 16.74
C ASP A 66 -11.38 -6.95 15.33
N TYR A 67 -11.93 -6.34 14.28
CA TYR A 67 -11.68 -6.72 12.90
C TYR A 67 -10.44 -6.03 12.34
N PHE A 68 -9.64 -6.74 11.54
CA PHE A 68 -8.57 -6.17 10.74
C PHE A 68 -8.61 -6.70 9.31
N VAL A 69 -8.05 -5.90 8.40
CA VAL A 69 -7.70 -6.30 7.03
C VAL A 69 -6.25 -5.95 6.77
N LEU A 70 -5.47 -6.93 6.33
CA LEU A 70 -4.09 -6.75 5.90
C LEU A 70 -4.04 -6.76 4.38
N TYR A 71 -3.39 -5.77 3.79
CA TYR A 71 -3.20 -5.63 2.35
C TYR A 71 -1.71 -5.78 2.07
N LEU A 72 -1.33 -6.78 1.28
CA LEU A 72 0.04 -6.97 0.80
C LEU A 72 0.05 -6.85 -0.72
N TYR A 73 0.46 -5.69 -1.23
CA TYR A 73 0.52 -5.43 -2.65
C TYR A 73 1.78 -6.06 -3.26
N LEU A 74 1.60 -6.75 -4.38
CA LEU A 74 2.61 -7.57 -5.04
C LEU A 74 3.08 -6.96 -6.37
N SER A 75 2.47 -5.86 -6.79
CA SER A 75 2.83 -5.08 -7.98
C SER A 75 2.94 -3.60 -7.65
N ASP A 76 3.79 -2.87 -8.38
CA ASP A 76 4.02 -1.44 -8.16
C ASP A 76 2.76 -0.62 -8.49
N ASP A 77 1.97 -1.06 -9.46
CA ASP A 77 0.68 -0.45 -9.81
C ASP A 77 -0.48 -0.85 -8.86
N GLN A 78 -0.18 -1.62 -7.82
CA GLN A 78 -1.11 -2.09 -6.79
C GLN A 78 -2.33 -2.87 -7.30
N LYS A 79 -2.29 -3.34 -8.56
CA LYS A 79 -3.37 -4.15 -9.11
C LYS A 79 -3.36 -5.59 -8.61
N LYS A 80 -2.22 -6.10 -8.14
CA LYS A 80 -2.11 -7.44 -7.56
C LYS A 80 -1.92 -7.37 -6.05
N VAL A 81 -2.81 -7.99 -5.27
CA VAL A 81 -2.82 -7.88 -3.81
C VAL A 81 -3.23 -9.20 -3.16
N LEU A 82 -2.53 -9.57 -2.09
CA LEU A 82 -2.98 -10.58 -1.13
C LEU A 82 -3.67 -9.84 0.03
N LYS A 83 -4.90 -10.22 0.34
CA LYS A 83 -5.65 -9.70 1.49
C LYS A 83 -5.82 -10.78 2.54
N ILE A 84 -5.69 -10.39 3.81
CA ILE A 84 -5.95 -11.24 4.96
C ILE A 84 -6.84 -10.48 5.93
N ASP A 85 -8.10 -10.88 6.01
CA ASP A 85 -9.08 -10.36 6.94
C ASP A 85 -9.13 -11.27 8.17
N GLY A 86 -9.40 -10.69 9.34
CA GLY A 86 -9.44 -11.46 10.56
C GLY A 86 -9.88 -10.70 11.80
N SER A 87 -9.84 -11.40 12.93
CA SER A 87 -10.11 -10.86 14.26
C SER A 87 -8.82 -10.83 15.08
N PHE A 88 -8.55 -9.72 15.77
CA PHE A 88 -7.41 -9.61 16.70
C PHE A 88 -7.52 -10.67 17.79
N MET A 89 -8.69 -10.79 18.41
CA MET A 89 -8.96 -11.76 19.46
C MET A 89 -8.83 -13.20 19.00
N LYS A 90 -9.13 -13.54 17.74
CA LYS A 90 -9.12 -14.92 17.25
C LYS A 90 -7.84 -15.35 16.56
N HIS A 91 -7.16 -14.46 15.84
CA HIS A 91 -6.09 -14.87 14.92
C HIS A 91 -4.71 -14.34 15.30
N VAL A 92 -4.61 -13.22 16.03
CA VAL A 92 -3.30 -12.68 16.43
C VAL A 92 -2.73 -13.48 17.61
N GLY A 93 -1.49 -13.92 17.49
CA GLY A 93 -0.79 -14.76 18.46
C GLY A 93 -1.25 -16.22 18.45
N LYS A 94 -2.03 -16.65 17.45
CA LYS A 94 -2.65 -17.98 17.38
C LYS A 94 -2.36 -18.67 16.06
N ASP A 95 -2.31 -20.00 16.10
CA ASP A 95 -2.22 -20.82 14.90
C ASP A 95 -3.63 -21.02 14.34
N VAL A 96 -3.84 -20.63 13.09
CA VAL A 96 -5.12 -20.76 12.38
C VAL A 96 -4.98 -21.89 11.37
N ASN A 97 -5.84 -22.89 11.47
CA ASN A 97 -5.95 -23.96 10.46
C ASN A 97 -6.94 -23.55 9.38
N LEU A 98 -6.46 -23.37 8.15
CA LEU A 98 -7.29 -22.88 7.05
C LEU A 98 -8.24 -23.96 6.49
N THR A 99 -8.10 -25.22 6.92
CA THR A 99 -8.92 -26.34 6.44
C THR A 99 -10.16 -26.60 7.31
N VAL A 100 -10.46 -25.72 8.26
CA VAL A 100 -11.52 -25.92 9.24
C VAL A 100 -12.32 -24.63 9.37
N TYR A 101 -13.64 -24.76 9.30
CA TYR A 101 -14.53 -23.64 9.63
C TYR A 101 -14.44 -23.31 11.12
N GLU A 102 -14.32 -22.03 11.41
CA GLU A 102 -14.29 -21.51 12.74
C GLU A 102 -15.70 -21.37 13.32
N PRO A 103 -15.85 -21.58 14.64
CA PRO A 103 -17.11 -21.30 15.30
C PRO A 103 -17.42 -19.80 15.21
N LYS A 104 -18.72 -19.50 15.06
CA LYS A 104 -19.24 -18.13 15.20
C LYS A 104 -19.13 -17.72 16.66
N ILE A 105 -18.36 -16.68 16.94
CA ILE A 105 -18.24 -16.06 18.26
C ILE A 105 -18.71 -14.62 18.09
N ASN A 106 -19.69 -14.20 18.91
CA ASN A 106 -20.23 -12.84 18.85
C ASN A 106 -19.13 -11.78 18.99
N GLY A 107 -19.17 -10.77 18.13
CA GLY A 107 -18.21 -9.66 18.15
C GLY A 107 -16.84 -10.02 17.58
N THR A 108 -16.70 -11.14 16.85
CA THR A 108 -15.45 -11.52 16.19
C THR A 108 -15.67 -11.85 14.73
N TRP A 109 -14.64 -11.62 13.92
CA TRP A 109 -14.63 -12.03 12.51
C TRP A 109 -13.97 -13.40 12.32
N THR A 110 -14.41 -14.14 11.31
CA THR A 110 -13.67 -15.32 10.82
C THR A 110 -12.60 -14.88 9.84
N TRP A 111 -11.53 -15.66 9.68
CA TRP A 111 -10.53 -15.31 8.67
C TRP A 111 -11.12 -15.35 7.26
N LEU A 112 -10.65 -14.45 6.40
CA LEU A 112 -10.85 -14.48 4.96
C LEU A 112 -9.51 -14.15 4.30
N ILE A 113 -9.16 -14.87 3.25
CA ILE A 113 -7.90 -14.69 2.53
C ILE A 113 -8.20 -14.70 1.05
N SER A 114 -7.80 -13.65 0.35
CA SER A 114 -8.04 -13.52 -1.08
C SER A 114 -6.80 -13.03 -1.82
N VAL A 115 -6.71 -13.41 -3.08
CA VAL A 115 -5.78 -12.80 -4.02
C VAL A 115 -6.60 -12.16 -5.12
N GLU A 116 -6.34 -10.88 -5.35
CA GLU A 116 -6.96 -10.11 -6.43
C GLU A 116 -5.92 -9.66 -7.43
N GLU A 117 -6.29 -9.65 -8.70
CA GLU A 117 -5.53 -9.04 -9.79
C GLU A 117 -6.47 -8.19 -10.64
N ALA A 118 -6.14 -6.90 -10.80
CA ALA A 118 -6.94 -5.92 -11.53
C ALA A 118 -8.42 -5.89 -11.09
N LYS A 119 -8.67 -6.01 -9.78
CA LYS A 119 -10.01 -6.06 -9.14
C LYS A 119 -10.84 -7.31 -9.45
N GLN A 120 -10.22 -8.37 -9.95
CA GLN A 120 -10.83 -9.69 -10.08
C GLN A 120 -10.16 -10.66 -9.10
N HIS A 121 -10.94 -11.47 -8.41
CA HIS A 121 -10.40 -12.50 -7.52
C HIS A 121 -9.82 -13.66 -8.33
N LEU A 122 -8.59 -14.06 -8.02
CA LEU A 122 -8.10 -15.38 -8.39
C LEU A 122 -8.76 -16.42 -7.49
N PHE A 123 -8.82 -16.14 -6.19
CA PHE A 123 -9.56 -16.94 -5.22
C PHE A 123 -9.96 -16.10 -4.00
N VAL A 124 -10.97 -16.58 -3.29
CA VAL A 124 -11.37 -16.16 -1.96
C VAL A 124 -11.59 -17.39 -1.09
N GLY A 125 -10.81 -17.52 -0.02
CA GLY A 125 -11.00 -18.55 1.00
C GLY A 125 -11.51 -17.97 2.31
N CYS A 126 -12.45 -18.63 2.98
CA CYS A 126 -12.97 -18.15 4.27
C CYS A 126 -13.12 -19.24 5.34
N GLY A 127 -13.00 -18.80 6.60
CA GLY A 127 -13.17 -19.62 7.78
C GLY A 127 -14.61 -19.77 8.26
N TYR A 128 -15.61 -19.22 7.57
CA TYR A 128 -17.01 -19.48 7.89
C TYR A 128 -17.67 -20.36 6.83
N GLU A 129 -18.61 -21.20 7.25
CA GLU A 129 -19.35 -22.04 6.32
C GLU A 129 -20.30 -21.18 5.48
N SER A 130 -20.09 -21.21 4.16
CA SER A 130 -20.79 -20.37 3.19
C SER A 130 -21.11 -21.16 1.92
N GLU A 131 -22.29 -20.93 1.34
CA GLU A 131 -22.59 -21.42 0.00
C GLU A 131 -21.80 -20.65 -1.07
N GLU A 132 -21.39 -19.41 -0.77
CA GLU A 132 -20.78 -18.48 -1.72
C GLU A 132 -19.25 -18.49 -1.71
N LEU A 133 -18.62 -18.95 -0.64
CA LEU A 133 -17.16 -18.94 -0.49
C LEU A 133 -16.57 -20.34 -0.35
N SER A 134 -15.28 -20.45 -0.64
CA SER A 134 -14.54 -21.71 -0.67
C SER A 134 -13.68 -21.87 0.59
N LEU A 135 -13.44 -23.10 1.02
CA LEU A 135 -12.52 -23.42 2.11
C LEU A 135 -11.17 -23.87 1.53
N PHE A 136 -10.08 -23.55 2.20
CA PHE A 136 -8.78 -24.09 1.81
C PHE A 136 -8.75 -25.62 2.04
N THR A 137 -8.13 -26.33 1.12
CA THR A 137 -7.89 -27.79 1.24
C THR A 137 -6.67 -28.09 2.10
N THR A 138 -5.68 -27.20 2.10
CA THR A 138 -4.53 -27.21 3.00
C THR A 138 -4.16 -25.78 3.38
N GLY A 139 -3.51 -25.61 4.53
CA GLY A 139 -2.87 -24.35 4.87
C GLY A 139 -2.92 -24.03 6.36
N LYS A 140 -1.94 -23.24 6.80
CA LYS A 140 -1.89 -22.68 8.15
C LYS A 140 -1.52 -21.21 8.07
N LEU A 141 -2.13 -20.40 8.93
CA LEU A 141 -1.82 -18.99 9.09
C LEU A 141 -1.37 -18.72 10.53
N ARG A 142 -0.32 -17.92 10.69
CA ARG A 142 0.15 -17.38 11.96
C ARG A 142 0.43 -15.89 11.80
N ILE A 143 -0.14 -15.09 12.69
CA ILE A 143 0.12 -13.64 12.77
C ILE A 143 0.60 -13.34 14.18
N ASP A 144 1.82 -12.82 14.34
CA ASP A 144 2.41 -12.45 15.63
C ASP A 144 2.82 -10.98 15.64
N GLY A 145 2.87 -10.37 16.83
CA GLY A 145 3.31 -8.99 17.01
C GLY A 145 2.14 -8.00 16.99
N LYS A 146 2.42 -6.75 16.58
CA LYS A 146 1.47 -5.64 16.64
C LYS A 146 1.23 -5.07 15.25
N ILE A 147 0.04 -5.33 14.69
CA ILE A 147 -0.40 -4.82 13.39
C ILE A 147 -0.47 -3.28 13.40
N ASP A 148 -1.03 -2.69 14.47
CA ASP A 148 -1.24 -1.23 14.57
C ASP A 148 0.04 -0.47 14.95
N GLY A 149 0.80 -0.06 13.93
CA GLY A 149 2.01 0.77 14.06
C GLY A 149 3.23 0.07 14.66
N GLY A 150 3.16 -1.23 14.90
CA GLY A 150 4.26 -2.05 15.39
C GLY A 150 4.86 -2.96 14.32
N SER A 151 5.79 -3.82 14.74
CA SER A 151 6.30 -4.90 13.90
C SER A 151 5.38 -6.13 14.03
N VAL A 152 5.04 -6.72 12.89
CA VAL A 152 4.25 -7.94 12.77
C VAL A 152 5.05 -9.00 12.01
N ASN A 153 4.86 -10.25 12.37
CA ASN A 153 5.31 -11.42 11.61
C ASN A 153 4.07 -12.16 11.10
N ILE A 154 4.01 -12.41 9.80
CA ILE A 154 2.90 -13.12 9.16
C ILE A 154 3.48 -14.29 8.38
N LYS A 155 2.96 -15.47 8.66
CA LYS A 155 3.34 -16.70 7.97
C LYS A 155 2.09 -17.45 7.51
N LEU A 156 1.98 -17.66 6.21
CA LEU A 156 1.00 -18.56 5.61
C LEU A 156 1.80 -19.68 4.92
N THR A 157 1.58 -20.92 5.32
CA THR A 157 2.27 -22.08 4.77
C THR A 157 1.31 -23.08 4.16
N ASP A 158 1.70 -23.64 3.02
CA ASP A 158 1.01 -24.72 2.32
C ASP A 158 -0.46 -24.41 2.03
N GLY A 159 -0.79 -23.15 1.74
CA GLY A 159 -2.13 -22.77 1.36
C GLY A 159 -2.48 -23.38 0.00
N LYS A 160 -3.59 -24.12 -0.07
CA LYS A 160 -4.12 -24.68 -1.32
C LYS A 160 -5.63 -24.55 -1.39
N ILE A 161 -6.16 -24.02 -2.49
CA ILE A 161 -7.60 -23.77 -2.67
C ILE A 161 -8.00 -23.94 -4.13
N THR A 162 -9.22 -24.42 -4.37
CA THR A 162 -9.88 -24.33 -5.68
C THR A 162 -11.18 -23.58 -5.47
N ASP A 163 -11.24 -22.33 -5.94
CA ASP A 163 -12.40 -21.47 -5.74
C ASP A 163 -13.21 -21.31 -7.01
N GLY A 164 -14.19 -22.19 -7.20
CA GLY A 164 -15.16 -22.14 -8.30
C GLY A 164 -16.36 -21.25 -8.04
N LYS A 165 -16.42 -20.56 -6.90
CA LYS A 165 -17.60 -19.77 -6.49
C LYS A 165 -17.37 -18.28 -6.69
N HIS A 166 -16.24 -17.76 -6.23
CA HIS A 166 -15.90 -16.32 -6.32
C HIS A 166 -14.53 -16.07 -6.97
N GLY A 167 -13.76 -17.12 -7.22
CA GLY A 167 -12.48 -17.10 -7.90
C GLY A 167 -12.58 -17.48 -9.37
N ASP A 168 -11.44 -17.81 -9.96
CA ASP A 168 -11.34 -18.16 -11.38
C ASP A 168 -11.64 -19.65 -11.68
N GLY A 169 -11.99 -20.43 -10.66
CA GLY A 169 -12.28 -21.86 -10.74
C GLY A 169 -11.06 -22.78 -10.83
N LYS A 170 -9.84 -22.24 -10.81
CA LYS A 170 -8.61 -23.04 -10.84
C LYS A 170 -8.11 -23.35 -9.45
N GLU A 171 -7.28 -24.38 -9.39
CA GLU A 171 -6.50 -24.69 -8.19
C GLU A 171 -5.35 -23.69 -8.06
N HIS A 172 -5.21 -23.11 -6.87
CA HIS A 172 -4.16 -22.19 -6.51
C HIS A 172 -3.41 -22.64 -5.26
N THR A 173 -2.13 -22.31 -5.21
CA THR A 173 -1.29 -22.44 -4.02
C THR A 173 -0.79 -21.07 -3.56
N VAL A 174 -0.69 -20.86 -2.25
CA VAL A 174 -0.21 -19.60 -1.66
C VAL A 174 0.68 -19.86 -0.45
N ASN A 175 1.79 -19.14 -0.38
CA ASN A 175 2.66 -19.04 0.80
C ASN A 175 3.01 -17.58 1.05
N LEU A 176 3.15 -17.18 2.31
CA LEU A 176 3.54 -15.84 2.73
C LEU A 176 4.58 -15.95 3.85
N GLU A 177 5.66 -15.18 3.72
CA GLU A 177 6.53 -14.81 4.84
C GLU A 177 6.68 -13.30 4.85
N PHE A 178 6.29 -12.66 5.94
CA PHE A 178 6.40 -11.21 6.12
C PHE A 178 6.85 -10.88 7.54
N THR A 179 7.78 -9.94 7.64
CA THR A 179 8.23 -9.35 8.91
C THR A 179 8.41 -7.86 8.70
N GLY A 180 7.80 -7.05 9.56
CA GLY A 180 8.02 -5.61 9.50
C GLY A 180 6.86 -4.78 10.01
N LYS A 181 6.94 -3.48 9.78
CA LYS A 181 5.87 -2.54 10.08
C LYS A 181 4.84 -2.53 8.96
N MET A 182 3.56 -2.56 9.34
CA MET A 182 2.46 -2.27 8.44
C MET A 182 1.96 -0.85 8.65
N PHE A 183 1.35 -0.27 7.62
CA PHE A 183 0.94 1.12 7.62
C PHE A 183 -0.58 1.25 7.52
N PRO A 184 -1.20 2.21 8.21
CA PRO A 184 -2.64 2.40 8.11
C PRO A 184 -3.01 2.75 6.65
N LYS A 185 -3.91 1.98 6.05
CA LYS A 185 -4.27 2.10 4.62
C LYS A 185 -4.67 3.51 4.23
N TYR A 186 -5.38 4.21 5.11
CA TYR A 186 -5.84 5.57 4.86
C TYR A 186 -5.14 6.61 5.73
N LYS A 187 -3.95 6.36 6.27
CA LYS A 187 -3.15 7.41 6.94
C LYS A 187 -1.68 7.26 6.58
N ALA A 188 -1.41 6.99 5.30
CA ALA A 188 -0.08 6.71 4.80
C ALA A 188 0.19 7.41 3.47
N ILE A 189 1.46 7.75 3.29
CA ILE A 189 2.00 8.41 2.10
C ILE A 189 3.19 7.58 1.65
N MET A 190 3.19 7.11 0.40
CA MET A 190 4.36 6.56 -0.26
C MET A 190 5.02 7.69 -1.06
N LEU A 191 6.31 7.90 -0.83
CA LEU A 191 7.15 8.84 -1.59
C LEU A 191 8.44 8.14 -1.98
N ASP A 192 8.73 8.06 -3.27
CA ASP A 192 9.95 7.47 -3.83
C ASP A 192 10.19 6.03 -3.34
N GLY A 193 9.10 5.25 -3.26
CA GLY A 193 9.10 3.89 -2.71
C GLY A 193 9.23 3.82 -1.19
N ILE A 194 9.34 4.95 -0.50
CA ILE A 194 9.40 5.03 0.96
C ILE A 194 8.00 5.26 1.50
N LEU A 195 7.49 4.28 2.25
CA LEU A 195 6.20 4.37 2.91
C LEU A 195 6.34 5.11 4.26
N LYS A 196 5.53 6.16 4.44
CA LYS A 196 5.55 7.08 5.58
C LYS A 196 4.15 7.16 6.20
N SER A 197 4.05 7.02 7.51
CA SER A 197 2.80 7.25 8.23
C SER A 197 2.52 8.75 8.36
N VAL A 198 1.26 9.13 8.22
CA VAL A 198 0.82 10.49 8.56
C VAL A 198 0.67 10.57 10.08
N VAL A 199 1.54 11.34 10.72
CA VAL A 199 1.58 11.54 12.16
C VAL A 199 0.42 12.41 12.63
N SER A 200 0.14 13.47 11.89
CA SER A 200 -1.01 14.35 12.12
C SER A 200 -1.39 15.05 10.83
N ALA A 201 -2.62 15.58 10.78
CA ALA A 201 -3.06 16.41 9.68
C ALA A 201 -3.75 17.67 10.21
N GLU A 202 -3.56 18.79 9.52
CA GLU A 202 -4.23 20.06 9.80
C GLU A 202 -5.00 20.53 8.58
N TYR A 203 -6.15 21.14 8.83
CA TYR A 203 -7.08 21.57 7.80
C TYR A 203 -7.42 23.04 7.97
N THR A 204 -7.46 23.77 6.87
CA THR A 204 -7.91 25.17 6.85
C THR A 204 -8.87 25.34 5.69
N LEU A 205 -10.08 25.81 6.00
CA LEU A 205 -11.02 26.34 5.02
C LEU A 205 -10.87 27.86 4.99
N GLU A 206 -10.55 28.38 3.83
CA GLU A 206 -10.40 29.81 3.57
C GLU A 206 -11.66 30.35 2.88
N LYS A 207 -11.62 31.63 2.49
CA LYS A 207 -12.70 32.25 1.71
C LYS A 207 -12.87 31.51 0.38
N ASN A 208 -14.05 31.64 -0.23
CA ASN A 208 -14.38 31.05 -1.53
C ASN A 208 -14.29 29.51 -1.60
N ASN A 209 -14.40 28.84 -0.45
CA ASN A 209 -14.24 27.40 -0.30
C ASN A 209 -12.84 26.89 -0.71
N ASP A 210 -11.84 27.77 -0.69
CA ASP A 210 -10.46 27.37 -0.83
C ASP A 210 -10.05 26.56 0.40
N PHE A 211 -9.25 25.52 0.20
CA PHE A 211 -8.75 24.70 1.30
C PHE A 211 -7.23 24.56 1.26
N GLN A 212 -6.69 24.26 2.43
CA GLN A 212 -5.35 23.75 2.63
C GLN A 212 -5.42 22.58 3.59
N CYS A 213 -4.83 21.45 3.21
CA CYS A 213 -4.62 20.27 4.05
C CYS A 213 -3.12 20.04 4.18
N SER A 214 -2.62 20.00 5.41
CA SER A 214 -1.21 19.75 5.71
C SER A 214 -1.09 18.39 6.38
N PHE A 215 -0.43 17.44 5.72
CA PHE A 215 -0.15 16.10 6.22
C PHE A 215 1.26 16.07 6.77
N TYR A 216 1.41 15.94 8.08
CA TYR A 216 2.71 15.91 8.74
C TYR A 216 3.21 14.48 8.84
N LEU A 217 4.41 14.23 8.32
CA LEU A 217 5.10 12.93 8.30
C LEU A 217 6.11 12.80 9.44
N SER A 218 6.26 13.86 10.23
CA SER A 218 7.19 13.99 11.35
C SER A 218 6.52 14.69 12.54
N GLN A 219 6.94 14.34 13.76
CA GLN A 219 6.39 14.92 15.00
C GLN A 219 6.67 16.44 15.12
N ASP A 220 7.80 16.90 14.59
CA ASP A 220 8.20 18.31 14.58
C ASP A 220 7.57 19.11 13.43
N LYS A 221 6.71 18.47 12.61
CA LYS A 221 5.99 19.04 11.48
C LYS A 221 6.88 19.53 10.33
N LYS A 222 8.18 19.24 10.35
CA LYS A 222 9.12 19.71 9.33
C LYS A 222 9.01 18.94 8.03
N GLU A 223 8.80 17.63 8.12
CA GLU A 223 8.47 16.79 6.96
C GLU A 223 6.95 16.77 6.77
N ARG A 224 6.47 17.29 5.64
CA ARG A 224 5.03 17.47 5.39
C ARG A 224 4.68 17.53 3.92
N ILE A 225 3.48 17.07 3.58
CA ILE A 225 2.83 17.35 2.29
C ILE A 225 1.72 18.37 2.51
N ILE A 226 1.63 19.36 1.65
CA ILE A 226 0.53 20.33 1.63
C ILE A 226 -0.26 20.16 0.35
N VAL A 227 -1.57 19.94 0.48
CA VAL A 227 -2.52 19.90 -0.64
C VAL A 227 -3.45 21.11 -0.54
N ARG A 228 -3.62 21.83 -1.64
CA ARG A 228 -4.54 22.97 -1.74
C ARG A 228 -5.45 22.83 -2.94
N GLY A 229 -6.58 23.52 -2.89
CA GLY A 229 -7.53 23.64 -4.00
C GLY A 229 -8.77 24.40 -3.55
N SER A 230 -9.86 24.26 -4.29
CA SER A 230 -11.18 24.78 -3.91
C SER A 230 -12.23 23.69 -3.97
N LEU A 231 -13.15 23.71 -3.00
CA LEU A 231 -14.34 22.86 -3.00
C LEU A 231 -15.47 23.53 -3.79
N ASP A 232 -16.02 22.79 -4.74
CA ASP A 232 -17.34 23.07 -5.29
C ASP A 232 -18.39 22.42 -4.38
N GLY A 233 -19.03 23.22 -3.52
CA GLY A 233 -19.98 22.75 -2.51
C GLY A 233 -21.26 22.09 -3.06
N SER A 234 -21.43 22.03 -4.38
CA SER A 234 -22.49 21.24 -5.03
C SER A 234 -22.09 19.78 -5.30
N LYS A 235 -20.81 19.43 -5.07
CA LYS A 235 -20.24 18.10 -5.33
C LYS A 235 -19.82 17.42 -4.03
N GLU A 236 -19.78 16.09 -4.08
CA GLU A 236 -19.24 15.24 -3.01
C GLU A 236 -17.90 14.58 -3.42
N GLU A 237 -17.50 14.75 -4.68
CA GLU A 237 -16.27 14.23 -5.26
C GLU A 237 -15.65 15.28 -6.19
N TRP A 238 -14.34 15.47 -6.05
CA TRP A 238 -13.53 16.35 -6.87
C TRP A 238 -12.36 15.55 -7.43
N SER A 239 -12.09 15.74 -8.72
CA SER A 239 -10.97 15.08 -9.37
C SER A 239 -10.25 16.07 -10.29
N TRP A 240 -8.93 16.08 -10.21
CA TRP A 240 -8.07 16.87 -11.07
C TRP A 240 -7.02 15.97 -11.72
N LYS A 241 -6.79 16.19 -13.01
CA LYS A 241 -5.66 15.60 -13.72
C LYS A 241 -4.42 16.42 -13.41
N LEU A 242 -3.38 15.76 -12.90
CA LEU A 242 -2.15 16.41 -12.44
C LEU A 242 -1.15 16.62 -13.57
N ASP A 243 -1.40 16.05 -14.75
CA ASP A 243 -0.57 16.10 -15.95
C ASP A 243 -0.80 17.34 -16.83
N ARG A 244 -1.67 18.25 -16.39
CA ARG A 244 -2.05 19.44 -17.16
C ARG A 244 -2.49 20.57 -16.24
N LYS A 245 -2.40 21.79 -16.75
CA LYS A 245 -3.00 22.97 -16.12
C LYS A 245 -4.52 22.94 -16.22
N GLN A 246 -5.18 23.53 -15.23
CA GLN A 246 -6.61 23.77 -15.28
C GLN A 246 -6.93 24.86 -16.30
N GLN A 247 -8.18 24.90 -16.74
CA GLN A 247 -8.65 26.04 -17.51
C GLN A 247 -8.65 27.30 -16.63
N ALA A 248 -8.32 28.43 -17.24
CA ALA A 248 -8.34 29.72 -16.54
C ALA A 248 -9.73 29.97 -15.95
N GLN A 249 -9.77 30.21 -14.65
CA GLN A 249 -10.98 30.42 -13.87
C GLN A 249 -10.78 31.55 -12.87
N THR A 250 -11.89 32.16 -12.44
CA THR A 250 -11.90 33.20 -11.41
C THR A 250 -12.65 32.70 -10.18
N GLY A 251 -12.29 33.22 -9.00
CA GLY A 251 -12.99 32.93 -7.75
C GLY A 251 -12.62 31.61 -7.07
N HIS A 252 -11.79 30.76 -7.68
CA HIS A 252 -11.31 29.50 -7.11
C HIS A 252 -9.80 29.36 -7.23
N ARG A 253 -9.17 28.91 -6.16
CA ARG A 253 -7.79 28.46 -6.13
C ARG A 253 -7.58 27.24 -7.04
N TYR A 254 -6.46 27.24 -7.75
CA TYR A 254 -5.98 26.08 -8.49
C TYR A 254 -5.43 25.02 -7.54
N TRP A 255 -5.54 23.75 -7.91
CA TRP A 255 -4.98 22.68 -7.08
C TRP A 255 -3.45 22.88 -6.95
N SER A 256 -2.89 22.51 -5.80
CA SER A 256 -1.43 22.42 -5.63
C SER A 256 -1.05 21.32 -4.66
N ILE A 257 0.09 20.68 -4.90
CA ILE A 257 0.69 19.67 -4.02
C ILE A 257 2.15 20.04 -3.79
N GLU A 258 2.54 20.21 -2.55
CA GLU A 258 3.91 20.61 -2.17
C GLU A 258 4.46 19.64 -1.12
N TYR A 259 5.67 19.17 -1.29
CA TYR A 259 6.36 18.33 -0.31
C TYR A 259 7.57 19.06 0.27
N TYR A 260 7.62 19.15 1.59
CA TYR A 260 8.68 19.84 2.32
C TYR A 260 9.44 18.90 3.23
N GLN A 261 10.75 19.12 3.33
CA GLN A 261 11.61 18.58 4.38
C GLN A 261 12.32 19.75 5.07
N GLY A 262 11.83 20.12 6.25
CA GLY A 262 12.21 21.37 6.90
C GLY A 262 11.61 22.57 6.16
N ASP A 263 12.47 23.51 5.81
CA ASP A 263 12.12 24.71 5.04
C ASP A 263 12.34 24.52 3.53
N VAL A 264 12.91 23.37 3.12
CA VAL A 264 13.18 23.04 1.72
C VAL A 264 11.95 22.40 1.10
N SER A 265 11.46 22.98 0.02
CA SER A 265 10.48 22.33 -0.87
C SER A 265 11.24 21.36 -1.77
N LEU A 266 10.88 20.07 -1.71
CA LEU A 266 11.47 19.03 -2.57
C LEU A 266 10.76 18.93 -3.91
N PHE A 267 9.45 19.18 -3.96
CA PHE A 267 8.75 19.43 -5.21
C PHE A 267 7.50 20.28 -4.96
N LYS A 268 7.04 20.93 -6.04
CA LYS A 268 5.77 21.66 -6.10
C LYS A 268 5.04 21.38 -7.41
N LEU A 269 3.79 20.96 -7.29
CA LEU A 269 2.86 20.79 -8.39
C LEU A 269 1.72 21.79 -8.23
N ASP A 270 1.22 22.34 -9.34
CA ASP A 270 0.01 23.15 -9.36
C ASP A 270 -0.73 23.12 -10.69
N GLY A 271 -2.02 23.43 -10.62
CA GLY A 271 -2.92 23.51 -11.76
C GLY A 271 -3.04 24.90 -12.38
N ASP A 272 -2.26 25.90 -11.94
CA ASP A 272 -2.44 27.28 -12.38
C ASP A 272 -1.96 27.49 -13.83
N PRO A 273 -2.84 27.88 -14.77
CA PRO A 273 -2.47 28.12 -16.17
C PRO A 273 -1.56 29.34 -16.37
N ALA A 274 -1.42 30.22 -15.37
CA ALA A 274 -0.44 31.30 -15.41
C ALA A 274 0.99 30.80 -15.15
N ASN A 275 1.14 29.66 -14.48
CA ASN A 275 2.42 28.99 -14.29
C ASN A 275 2.75 28.12 -15.52
N GLY A 276 4.00 28.13 -15.96
CA GLY A 276 4.44 27.35 -17.12
C GLY A 276 4.20 25.83 -16.96
N ILE A 277 3.85 25.14 -18.05
CA ILE A 277 3.53 23.69 -18.04
C ILE A 277 4.74 22.84 -17.69
N THR A 278 5.95 23.21 -18.13
CA THR A 278 7.16 22.39 -17.99
C THR A 278 7.71 22.32 -16.57
N GLU A 279 7.11 23.03 -15.61
CA GLU A 279 7.78 23.33 -14.32
C GLU A 279 6.95 22.93 -13.09
N THR A 280 5.67 22.58 -13.23
CA THR A 280 4.75 22.46 -12.07
C THR A 280 3.60 21.47 -12.30
N VAL A 281 3.67 20.55 -13.26
CA VAL A 281 2.68 19.47 -13.44
C VAL A 281 3.36 18.11 -13.37
N ALA A 282 2.61 17.08 -13.01
CA ALA A 282 3.09 15.70 -13.00
C ALA A 282 3.29 15.18 -14.44
N SER A 283 4.15 14.18 -14.65
CA SER A 283 4.19 13.48 -15.94
C SER A 283 2.92 12.67 -16.17
N GLU A 284 2.37 12.13 -15.09
CA GLU A 284 1.07 11.48 -15.01
C GLU A 284 0.56 11.54 -13.57
N GLY A 285 -0.75 11.44 -13.38
CA GLY A 285 -1.34 11.38 -12.04
C GLY A 285 -2.73 12.00 -11.94
N SER A 286 -3.39 11.72 -10.84
CA SER A 286 -4.65 12.33 -10.47
C SER A 286 -4.72 12.67 -8.99
N LEU A 287 -5.39 13.78 -8.69
CA LEU A 287 -5.84 14.10 -7.34
C LEU A 287 -7.32 13.84 -7.31
N THR A 288 -7.74 12.84 -6.53
CA THR A 288 -9.16 12.59 -6.24
C THR A 288 -9.40 12.84 -4.76
N MET A 289 -10.48 13.56 -4.49
CA MET A 289 -10.87 13.93 -3.15
C MET A 289 -12.38 13.72 -3.00
N ARG A 290 -12.81 13.15 -1.88
CA ARG A 290 -14.21 12.82 -1.62
C ARG A 290 -14.58 13.22 -0.20
N GLY A 291 -15.74 13.84 -0.01
CA GLY A 291 -16.24 14.17 1.33
C GLY A 291 -17.21 15.34 1.35
N LYS A 292 -17.97 15.46 2.44
CA LYS A 292 -18.99 16.53 2.61
C LYS A 292 -18.51 17.69 3.46
N THR A 293 -17.51 17.45 4.31
CA THR A 293 -16.90 18.41 5.23
C THR A 293 -15.39 18.28 5.13
N LEU A 294 -14.66 19.35 5.48
CA LEU A 294 -13.20 19.37 5.44
C LEU A 294 -12.58 18.25 6.31
N ASP A 295 -13.11 18.06 7.52
CA ASP A 295 -12.71 17.01 8.46
C ASP A 295 -13.17 15.60 8.04
N GLY A 296 -13.93 15.50 6.94
CA GLY A 296 -14.38 14.25 6.36
C GLY A 296 -13.88 14.03 4.93
N LEU A 297 -12.83 14.76 4.51
CA LEU A 297 -12.22 14.57 3.21
C LEU A 297 -11.31 13.34 3.19
N VAL A 298 -11.62 12.41 2.29
CA VAL A 298 -10.73 11.34 1.87
C VAL A 298 -9.93 11.82 0.67
N PHE A 299 -8.61 11.74 0.77
CA PHE A 299 -7.66 12.02 -0.29
C PHE A 299 -7.12 10.71 -0.86
N LEU A 300 -7.24 10.58 -2.17
CA LEU A 300 -6.53 9.59 -2.97
C LEU A 300 -5.76 10.35 -4.05
N VAL A 301 -4.45 10.39 -3.90
CA VAL A 301 -3.58 11.14 -4.81
C VAL A 301 -2.52 10.20 -5.32
N ASP A 302 -2.47 9.99 -6.62
CA ASP A 302 -1.40 9.28 -7.30
C ASP A 302 -0.69 10.23 -8.25
N PHE A 303 0.64 10.29 -8.20
CA PHE A 303 1.40 11.13 -9.10
C PHE A 303 2.80 10.57 -9.36
N VAL A 304 3.26 10.79 -10.58
CA VAL A 304 4.67 10.66 -10.94
C VAL A 304 5.12 12.04 -11.40
N VAL A 305 6.13 12.60 -10.74
CA VAL A 305 6.75 13.86 -11.15
C VAL A 305 8.20 13.61 -11.49
N THR A 306 8.62 14.00 -12.69
CA THR A 306 10.05 14.19 -12.95
C THR A 306 10.29 15.68 -12.77
N ASP A 307 10.76 16.08 -11.59
CA ASP A 307 11.03 17.50 -11.37
C ASP A 307 12.25 17.90 -12.20
N HIS A 308 12.03 18.87 -13.09
CA HIS A 308 13.08 19.38 -13.95
C HIS A 308 13.85 20.54 -13.32
N LYS A 309 13.44 21.16 -12.19
CA LYS A 309 14.21 22.25 -11.57
C LYS A 309 13.84 22.81 -10.18
N THR A 310 13.07 22.17 -9.29
CA THR A 310 12.78 22.76 -7.96
C THR A 310 12.91 21.82 -6.75
N GLY A 311 14.14 21.67 -6.29
CA GLY A 311 14.47 21.10 -4.98
C GLY A 311 15.79 20.36 -5.05
N ASP A 312 15.77 19.22 -5.76
CA ASP A 312 16.93 18.35 -5.96
C ASP A 312 17.11 17.83 -7.40
N GLY A 313 16.16 18.13 -8.31
CA GLY A 313 16.19 17.71 -9.71
C GLY A 313 15.96 16.20 -9.93
N ARG A 314 15.34 15.53 -8.96
CA ARG A 314 15.07 14.09 -9.03
C ARG A 314 13.66 13.79 -9.53
N ARG A 315 13.50 12.57 -10.05
CA ARG A 315 12.18 12.00 -10.29
C ARG A 315 11.61 11.56 -8.95
N HIS A 316 10.45 12.09 -8.61
CA HIS A 316 9.67 11.67 -7.47
C HIS A 316 8.41 10.92 -7.89
N GLU A 317 8.03 9.93 -7.11
CA GLU A 317 6.78 9.20 -7.27
C GLU A 317 6.04 9.21 -5.94
N GLY A 318 4.74 9.50 -5.97
CA GLY A 318 3.95 9.64 -4.77
C GLY A 318 2.57 9.01 -4.86
N LEU A 319 2.19 8.37 -3.75
CA LEU A 319 0.82 7.95 -3.50
C LEU A 319 0.42 8.42 -2.10
N ILE A 320 -0.59 9.28 -2.02
CA ILE A 320 -1.19 9.73 -0.76
C ILE A 320 -2.53 9.03 -0.61
N MET A 321 -2.64 8.22 0.44
CA MET A 321 -3.90 7.61 0.86
C MET A 321 -4.22 8.14 2.25
N TYR A 322 -5.12 9.11 2.30
CA TYR A 322 -5.49 9.74 3.55
C TYR A 322 -7.02 9.77 3.73
N SER A 323 -7.50 9.31 4.88
CA SER A 323 -8.84 9.47 5.41
C SER A 323 -8.72 9.81 6.89
N PRO A 324 -9.40 10.86 7.37
CA PRO A 324 -9.45 11.17 8.79
C PRO A 324 -10.18 10.06 9.57
N TYR A 325 -11.12 9.37 8.90
CA TYR A 325 -11.86 8.21 9.41
C TYR A 325 -11.21 6.88 9.03
N THR A 326 -11.33 5.87 9.89
CA THR A 326 -11.35 4.47 9.45
C THR A 326 -12.63 4.30 8.64
N ILE A 327 -12.53 3.81 7.40
CA ILE A 327 -13.71 3.68 6.54
C ILE A 327 -14.46 2.42 7.01
N ASP A 328 -15.72 2.59 7.42
CA ASP A 328 -16.68 1.52 7.68
C ASP A 328 -17.02 0.75 6.38
#